data_AF-F8IKQ9-F1
#
_entry.id   AF-F8IKQ9-F1
#
_cell.length_a   1.000
_cell.length_b   1.000
_cell.length_c   1.000
_cell.angle_alpha   90.00
_cell.angle_beta   90.00
_cell.angle_gamma   90.00
#
_symmetry.space_group_name_H-M   'P 1'
#
loop_
_entity.id
_entity.type
_entity.pdbx_description
1 polymer ?
#
loop_
_entity_poly.entity_id
_entity_poly.type
_entity_poly.pdbx_seq_one_letter_code
_entity_poly.pdbx_strand_id
1 'polypeptide(L)'
;MQSCEFVEPMLSAYLDGKLAKDDKARVEAHLAACARCRGLVHAMRDDERALVLWARTLTAPVDMPMRVLNALGLSRQEVQSRRLAYVYFASLALGVAFVLAAVNLPAASAAAILFHFALAMVRALFALPWSVHAEWLVVLGALSLIILVLSLTCLRRALHWTRSEVVWR
;
A
#
# COMPACT_ATOMS: atom_id res chain seq x y z
N MET A 1 41.99 -42.82 -10.24
CA MET A 1 41.34 -42.84 -8.91
C MET A 1 41.99 -41.76 -8.07
N GLN A 2 41.23 -40.77 -7.57
CA GLN A 2 41.79 -39.73 -6.70
C GLN A 2 42.10 -40.30 -5.31
N SER A 3 43.16 -39.79 -4.68
CA SER A 3 43.59 -40.25 -3.34
C SER A 3 42.57 -39.83 -2.28
N CYS A 4 42.54 -40.63 -1.22
CA CYS A 4 41.75 -40.37 -0.02
C CYS A 4 42.05 -39.00 0.62
N GLU A 5 43.32 -38.61 0.64
CA GLU A 5 43.82 -37.35 1.21
C GLU A 5 43.26 -36.11 0.49
N PHE A 6 42.96 -36.23 -0.80
CA PHE A 6 42.36 -35.14 -1.58
C PHE A 6 40.86 -34.99 -1.33
N VAL A 7 40.14 -36.11 -1.14
CA VAL A 7 38.68 -36.13 -1.04
C VAL A 7 38.19 -35.85 0.38
N GLU A 8 38.93 -36.29 1.39
CA GLU A 8 38.53 -36.20 2.80
C GLU A 8 38.22 -34.77 3.28
N PRO A 9 39.02 -33.73 2.96
CA PRO A 9 38.69 -32.34 3.30
C PRO A 9 37.40 -31.83 2.65
N MET A 10 37.00 -32.42 1.51
CA MET A 10 35.83 -32.00 0.74
C MET A 10 34.53 -32.65 1.26
N LEU A 11 34.61 -33.67 2.12
CA LEU A 11 33.43 -34.41 2.58
C LEU A 11 32.46 -33.57 3.42
N SER A 12 32.97 -32.65 4.24
CA SER A 12 32.13 -31.73 5.02
C SER A 12 31.32 -30.80 4.11
N ALA A 13 31.99 -30.18 3.13
CA ALA A 13 31.32 -29.34 2.12
C ALA A 13 30.37 -30.14 1.21
N TYR A 14 30.66 -31.43 0.98
CA TYR A 14 29.77 -32.34 0.27
C TYR A 14 28.46 -32.58 1.04
N LEU A 15 28.56 -32.82 2.35
CA LEU A 15 27.40 -33.01 3.23
C LEU A 15 26.52 -31.75 3.31
N ASP A 16 27.16 -30.59 3.43
CA ASP A 16 26.49 -29.28 3.41
C ASP A 16 25.87 -28.91 2.05
N GLY A 17 26.15 -29.67 0.99
CA GLY A 17 25.71 -29.35 -0.38
C GLY A 17 26.39 -28.11 -0.99
N LYS A 18 27.54 -27.69 -0.45
CA LYS A 18 28.26 -26.46 -0.83
C LYS A 18 29.36 -26.68 -1.88
N LEU A 19 29.57 -27.91 -2.35
CA LEU A 19 30.54 -28.18 -3.41
C LEU A 19 30.05 -27.72 -4.78
N ALA A 20 30.98 -27.22 -5.60
CA ALA A 20 30.76 -27.01 -7.02
C ALA A 20 30.43 -28.33 -7.74
N LYS A 21 29.74 -28.26 -8.89
CA LYS A 21 29.26 -29.46 -9.60
C LYS A 21 30.38 -30.45 -9.95
N ASP A 22 31.50 -29.96 -10.47
CA ASP A 22 32.64 -30.79 -10.87
C ASP A 22 33.28 -31.48 -9.67
N ASP A 23 33.39 -30.75 -8.56
CA ASP A 23 33.95 -31.22 -7.30
C ASP A 23 33.05 -32.29 -6.67
N LYS A 24 31.74 -32.06 -6.69
CA LYS A 24 30.74 -33.03 -6.23
C LYS A 24 30.82 -34.33 -7.01
N ALA A 25 30.91 -34.27 -8.35
CA ALA A 25 31.02 -35.46 -9.19
C ALA A 25 32.31 -36.26 -8.89
N ARG A 26 33.42 -35.57 -8.62
CA ARG A 26 34.69 -36.22 -8.22
C ARG A 26 34.57 -36.93 -6.87
N VAL A 27 33.95 -36.29 -5.89
CA VAL A 27 33.68 -36.89 -4.57
C VAL A 27 32.77 -38.11 -4.70
N GLU A 28 31.68 -38.01 -5.47
CA GLU A 28 30.74 -39.12 -5.70
C GLU A 28 31.40 -40.32 -6.38
N ALA A 29 32.22 -40.07 -7.41
CA ALA A 29 33.00 -41.12 -8.07
C ALA A 29 33.97 -41.81 -7.10
N HIS A 30 34.59 -41.07 -6.19
CA HIS A 30 35.45 -41.64 -5.15
C HIS A 30 34.65 -42.45 -4.12
N LEU A 31 33.51 -41.94 -3.65
CA LEU A 31 32.64 -42.63 -2.70
C LEU A 31 32.08 -43.95 -3.27
N ALA A 32 31.86 -44.04 -4.58
CA ALA A 32 31.45 -45.30 -5.22
C ALA A 32 32.50 -46.41 -5.07
N ALA A 33 33.79 -46.05 -5.09
CA ALA A 33 34.91 -46.99 -5.06
C ALA A 33 35.58 -47.16 -3.68
N CYS A 34 35.41 -46.20 -2.76
CA CYS A 34 36.12 -46.20 -1.46
C CYS A 34 35.17 -46.46 -0.28
N ALA A 35 35.35 -47.62 0.38
CA ALA A 35 34.60 -47.96 1.60
C ALA A 35 34.95 -47.06 2.80
N ARG A 36 36.24 -46.66 2.94
CA ARG A 36 36.71 -45.81 4.06
C ARG A 36 36.03 -44.44 4.05
N CYS A 37 36.05 -43.76 2.91
CA CYS A 37 35.43 -42.44 2.78
C CYS A 37 33.90 -42.50 2.91
N ARG A 38 33.25 -43.59 2.46
CA ARG A 38 31.82 -43.81 2.76
C ARG A 38 31.56 -43.95 4.26
N GLY A 39 32.38 -44.72 4.98
CA GLY A 39 32.28 -44.86 6.43
C GLY A 39 32.40 -43.52 7.14
N LEU A 40 33.32 -42.65 6.71
CA LEU A 40 33.49 -41.31 7.27
C LEU A 40 32.26 -40.41 7.04
N VAL A 41 31.69 -40.42 5.83
CA VAL A 41 30.44 -39.71 5.53
C VAL A 41 29.27 -40.22 6.38
N HIS A 42 29.19 -41.53 6.61
CA HIS A 42 28.17 -42.10 7.48
C HIS A 42 28.33 -41.65 8.94
N ALA A 43 29.55 -41.69 9.47
CA ALA A 43 29.85 -41.22 10.83
C ALA A 43 29.48 -39.74 11.02
N MET A 44 29.86 -38.87 10.06
CA MET A 44 29.51 -37.45 10.12
C MET A 44 27.99 -37.21 10.09
N ARG A 45 27.23 -38.01 9.33
CA ARG A 45 25.75 -37.95 9.32
C ARG A 45 25.14 -38.45 10.62
N ASP A 46 25.76 -39.43 11.27
CA ASP A 46 25.31 -39.93 12.57
C ASP A 46 25.50 -38.86 13.64
N ASP A 47 26.65 -38.19 13.64
CA ASP A 47 26.94 -37.06 14.52
C ASP A 47 25.96 -35.89 14.30
N GLU A 48 25.69 -35.53 13.04
CA GLU A 48 24.71 -34.50 12.70
C GLU A 48 23.31 -34.86 13.22
N ARG A 49 22.88 -36.13 13.06
CA ARG A 49 21.61 -36.61 13.57
C ARG A 49 21.55 -36.54 15.09
N ALA A 50 22.61 -36.94 15.79
CA ALA A 50 22.69 -36.85 17.24
C ALA A 50 22.61 -35.39 17.72
N LEU A 51 23.32 -34.47 17.05
CA LEU A 51 23.26 -33.03 17.31
C LEU A 51 21.86 -32.45 17.11
N VAL A 52 21.16 -32.82 16.03
CA VAL A 52 19.79 -32.35 15.78
C VAL A 52 18.82 -32.88 16.83
N LEU A 53 18.96 -34.14 17.24
CA LEU A 53 18.14 -34.72 18.31
C LEU A 53 18.37 -33.99 19.63
N TRP A 54 19.63 -33.73 19.97
CA TRP A 54 19.98 -32.93 21.15
C TRP A 54 19.42 -31.51 21.04
N ALA A 55 19.58 -30.85 19.89
CA ALA A 55 19.09 -29.48 19.66
C ALA A 55 17.57 -29.35 19.88
N ARG A 56 16.79 -30.37 19.54
CA ARG A 56 15.33 -30.40 19.79
C ARG A 56 14.97 -30.47 21.27
N THR A 57 15.89 -30.89 22.13
CA THR A 57 15.67 -30.86 23.59
C THR A 57 15.85 -29.47 24.18
N LEU A 58 16.51 -28.55 23.46
CA LEU A 58 16.59 -27.15 23.88
C LEU A 58 15.27 -26.45 23.59
N THR A 59 14.60 -25.99 24.64
CA THR A 59 13.47 -25.07 24.50
C THR A 59 13.99 -23.66 24.26
N ALA A 60 13.57 -23.04 23.16
CA ALA A 60 13.83 -21.62 22.95
C ALA A 60 13.13 -20.78 24.05
N PRO A 61 13.77 -19.72 24.56
CA PRO A 61 13.11 -18.77 25.46
C PRO A 61 11.84 -18.19 24.83
N VAL A 62 10.78 -18.04 25.62
CA VAL A 62 9.46 -17.53 25.16
C VAL A 62 9.55 -16.16 24.48
N ASP A 63 10.52 -15.34 24.88
CA ASP A 63 10.73 -13.98 24.38
C ASP A 63 11.66 -13.90 23.15
N MET A 64 12.28 -15.02 22.75
CA MET A 64 13.31 -15.05 21.70
C MET A 64 12.81 -14.47 20.36
N PRO A 65 11.60 -14.81 19.84
CA PRO A 65 11.11 -14.22 18.60
C PRO A 65 10.97 -12.70 18.67
N MET A 66 10.47 -12.17 19.79
CA MET A 66 10.32 -10.73 20.00
C MET A 66 11.67 -10.03 20.12
N ARG A 67 12.65 -10.65 20.77
CA ARG A 67 14.02 -10.13 20.86
C ARG A 67 14.69 -10.05 19.49
N VAL A 68 14.52 -11.07 18.65
CA VAL A 68 15.05 -11.08 17.27
C VAL A 68 14.39 -10.00 16.43
N LEU A 69 13.06 -9.87 16.48
CA LEU A 69 12.33 -8.85 15.73
C LEU A 69 12.71 -7.43 16.16
N ASN A 70 12.90 -7.21 17.48
CA ASN A 70 13.41 -5.95 18.01
C ASN A 70 14.84 -5.65 17.53
N ALA A 71 15.74 -6.63 17.61
CA ALA A 71 17.13 -6.46 17.19
C ALA A 71 17.27 -6.17 15.68
N LEU A 72 16.39 -6.74 14.85
CA LEU A 72 16.33 -6.47 13.42
C LEU A 72 15.61 -5.15 13.08
N GLY A 73 15.08 -4.42 14.06
CA GLY A 73 14.31 -3.19 13.82
C GLY A 73 12.98 -3.43 13.09
N LEU A 74 12.52 -4.68 13.03
CA LEU A 74 11.25 -5.07 12.40
C LEU A 74 10.06 -4.95 13.35
N SER A 75 10.29 -4.57 14.60
CA SER A 75 9.26 -4.30 15.60
C SER A 75 8.55 -2.96 15.36
N ARG A 76 7.71 -2.90 14.32
CA ARG A 76 6.80 -1.76 14.08
C ARG A 76 5.75 -1.55 15.19
N GLN A 77 5.70 -2.45 16.17
CA GLN A 77 4.65 -2.54 17.17
C GLN A 77 4.60 -1.32 18.12
N GLU A 78 5.75 -0.72 18.45
CA GLU A 78 5.78 0.46 19.35
C GLU A 78 5.37 1.76 18.67
N VAL A 79 5.75 1.93 17.39
CA VAL A 79 5.38 3.14 16.62
C VAL A 79 3.89 3.13 16.28
N GLN A 80 3.35 1.95 15.95
CA GLN A 80 1.94 1.81 15.60
C GLN A 80 1.01 1.99 16.82
N SER A 81 1.39 1.49 18.00
CA SER A 81 0.61 1.64 19.23
C SER A 81 0.56 3.10 19.71
N ARG A 82 1.68 3.82 19.67
CA ARG A 82 1.73 5.26 20.01
C ARG A 82 0.86 6.11 19.08
N ARG A 83 0.90 5.84 17.77
CA ARG A 83 0.09 6.58 16.79
C ARG A 83 -1.40 6.34 16.99
N LEU A 84 -1.80 5.09 17.24
CA LEU A 84 -3.20 4.73 17.55
C LEU A 84 -3.67 5.39 18.85
N ALA A 85 -2.86 5.35 19.91
CA ALA A 85 -3.18 6.02 21.17
C ALA A 85 -3.39 7.53 20.96
N TYR A 86 -2.49 8.19 20.21
CA TYR A 86 -2.61 9.61 19.91
C TYR A 86 -3.90 9.93 19.14
N VAL A 87 -4.22 9.16 18.10
CA VAL A 87 -5.46 9.33 17.33
C VAL A 87 -6.70 9.14 18.20
N TYR A 88 -6.70 8.15 19.10
CA TYR A 88 -7.79 7.88 20.02
C TYR A 88 -7.98 9.02 21.04
N PHE A 89 -6.92 9.51 21.66
CA PHE A 89 -7.01 10.64 22.58
C PHE A 89 -7.41 11.94 21.87
N ALA A 90 -6.92 12.18 20.65
CA ALA A 90 -7.30 13.34 19.85
C ALA A 90 -8.78 13.30 19.46
N SER A 91 -9.32 12.15 19.03
CA SER A 91 -10.74 12.01 18.69
C SER A 91 -11.63 12.15 19.92
N LEU A 92 -11.22 11.60 21.07
CA LEU A 92 -11.91 11.78 22.34
C LEU A 92 -11.96 13.26 22.75
N ALA A 93 -10.83 13.97 22.68
CA ALA A 93 -10.76 15.39 23.02
C ALA A 93 -11.65 16.24 22.11
N LEU A 94 -11.65 15.97 20.80
CA LEU A 94 -12.55 16.61 19.83
C LEU A 94 -14.03 16.35 20.16
N GLY A 95 -14.39 15.11 20.49
CA GLY A 95 -15.75 14.76 20.87
C GLY A 95 -16.21 15.49 22.14
N VAL A 96 -15.36 15.52 23.17
CA VAL A 96 -15.64 16.24 24.43
C VAL A 96 -15.79 17.75 24.16
N ALA A 97 -14.90 18.35 23.38
CA ALA A 97 -14.99 19.76 23.01
C ALA A 97 -16.28 20.07 22.24
N PHE A 98 -16.70 19.20 21.32
CA PHE A 98 -17.95 19.35 20.58
C PHE A 98 -19.18 19.29 21.49
N VAL A 99 -19.24 18.34 22.41
CA VAL A 99 -20.33 18.23 23.39
C VAL A 99 -20.38 19.45 24.30
N LEU A 100 -19.22 19.89 24.82
CA LEU A 100 -19.13 21.09 25.64
C LEU A 100 -19.59 22.33 24.86
N ALA A 101 -19.20 22.48 23.60
CA ALA A 101 -19.66 23.57 22.75
C ALA A 101 -21.18 23.50 22.51
N ALA A 102 -21.74 22.32 22.25
CA ALA A 102 -23.17 22.14 22.05
C ALA A 102 -24.00 22.46 23.30
N VAL A 103 -23.49 22.13 24.49
CA VAL A 103 -24.17 22.39 25.77
C VAL A 103 -24.06 23.85 26.20
N ASN A 104 -22.90 24.48 25.95
CA ASN A 104 -22.62 25.84 26.41
C ASN A 104 -22.94 26.92 25.37
N LEU A 105 -23.29 26.59 24.12
CA LEU A 105 -23.81 27.57 23.18
C LEU A 105 -25.23 27.94 23.60
N PRO A 106 -25.48 29.16 24.12
CA PRO A 106 -26.85 29.61 24.30
C PRO A 106 -27.55 29.58 22.93
N ALA A 107 -28.79 29.12 22.88
CA ALA A 107 -29.57 29.07 21.62
C ALA A 107 -29.58 30.43 20.89
N ALA A 108 -29.44 31.53 21.64
CA ALA A 108 -29.29 32.89 21.14
C ALA A 108 -27.99 33.13 20.34
N SER A 109 -26.85 32.55 20.71
CA SER A 109 -25.59 32.72 19.95
C SER A 109 -25.59 31.92 18.65
N ALA A 110 -26.20 30.74 18.63
CA ALA A 110 -26.39 29.97 17.39
C ALA A 110 -27.31 30.72 16.41
N ALA A 111 -28.40 31.29 16.90
CA ALA A 111 -29.31 32.12 16.11
C ALA A 111 -28.62 33.40 15.60
N ALA A 112 -27.78 34.05 16.41
CA ALA A 112 -27.05 35.25 16.01
C ALA A 112 -26.01 34.97 14.90
N ILE A 113 -25.30 33.84 14.95
CA ILE A 113 -24.34 33.43 13.91
C ILE A 113 -25.08 33.15 12.59
N LEU A 114 -26.18 32.39 12.65
CA LEU A 114 -27.01 32.10 11.47
C LEU A 114 -27.59 33.39 10.87
N PHE A 115 -28.07 34.30 11.71
CA PHE A 115 -28.59 35.59 11.27
C PHE A 115 -27.52 36.46 10.60
N HIS A 116 -26.32 36.54 11.19
CA HIS A 116 -25.21 37.30 10.61
C HIS A 116 -24.74 36.72 9.28
N PHE A 117 -24.66 35.39 9.18
CA PHE A 117 -24.32 34.69 7.94
C PHE A 117 -25.38 34.90 6.86
N ALA A 118 -26.66 34.80 7.20
CA ALA A 118 -27.76 35.08 6.28
C ALA A 118 -27.70 36.52 5.77
N LEU A 119 -27.44 37.49 6.66
CA LEU A 119 -27.33 38.90 6.30
C LEU A 119 -26.09 39.18 5.44
N ALA A 120 -24.95 38.52 5.71
CA ALA A 120 -23.76 38.58 4.87
C ALA A 120 -24.01 37.98 3.48
N MET A 121 -24.75 36.88 3.38
CA MET A 121 -25.12 36.24 2.12
C MET A 121 -26.06 37.13 1.30
N VAL A 122 -27.08 37.73 1.93
CA VAL A 122 -27.96 38.72 1.27
C VAL A 122 -27.15 39.91 0.77
N ARG A 123 -26.23 40.43 1.59
CA ARG A 123 -25.36 41.56 1.19
C ARG A 123 -24.44 41.20 0.04
N ALA A 124 -23.88 39.99 0.03
CA ALA A 124 -23.08 39.46 -1.08
C ALA A 124 -23.93 39.33 -2.35
N LEU A 125 -25.12 38.72 -2.26
CA LEU A 125 -26.09 38.59 -3.36
C LEU A 125 -26.53 39.95 -3.93
N PHE A 126 -26.65 40.98 -3.09
CA PHE A 126 -26.95 42.35 -3.54
C PHE A 126 -25.73 43.09 -4.09
N ALA A 127 -24.51 42.74 -3.67
CA ALA A 127 -23.28 43.27 -4.23
C ALA A 127 -22.88 42.59 -5.55
N LEU A 128 -23.29 41.34 -5.76
CA LEU A 128 -23.09 40.53 -6.97
C LEU A 128 -23.56 41.23 -8.27
N PRO A 129 -24.74 41.88 -8.33
CA PRO A 129 -25.15 42.63 -9.53
C PRO A 129 -24.27 43.85 -9.84
N TRP A 130 -23.48 44.37 -8.89
CA TRP A 130 -22.56 45.48 -9.13
C TRP A 130 -21.17 45.00 -9.60
N SER A 131 -20.80 43.74 -9.31
CA SER A 131 -19.50 43.17 -9.67
C SER A 131 -19.49 42.45 -11.02
N VAL A 132 -20.65 41.97 -11.49
CA VAL A 132 -20.77 41.40 -12.84
C VAL A 132 -21.23 42.53 -13.75
N HIS A 133 -20.27 43.27 -14.32
CA HIS A 133 -20.53 44.33 -15.29
C HIS A 133 -21.53 43.82 -16.33
N ALA A 134 -22.61 44.59 -16.59
CA ALA A 134 -23.71 44.24 -17.50
C ALA A 134 -23.25 43.73 -18.88
N GLU A 135 -22.03 44.09 -19.27
CA GLU A 135 -21.31 43.60 -20.43
C GLU A 135 -21.22 42.07 -20.50
N TRP A 136 -20.97 41.38 -19.38
CA TRP A 136 -20.84 39.92 -19.35
C TRP A 136 -22.18 39.20 -19.55
N LEU A 137 -23.29 39.80 -19.10
CA LEU A 137 -24.63 39.25 -19.36
C LEU A 137 -25.00 39.37 -20.84
N VAL A 138 -24.61 40.47 -21.50
CA VAL A 138 -24.81 40.66 -22.94
C VAL A 138 -23.95 39.66 -23.74
N VAL A 139 -22.69 39.46 -23.34
CA VAL A 139 -21.79 38.49 -23.98
C VAL A 139 -22.32 37.06 -23.85
N LEU A 140 -22.76 36.63 -22.66
CA LEU A 140 -23.35 35.31 -22.44
C LEU A 140 -24.64 35.11 -23.25
N GLY A 141 -25.50 36.13 -23.30
CA GLY A 141 -26.73 36.11 -24.09
C GLY A 141 -26.45 35.96 -25.59
N ALA A 142 -25.50 36.75 -26.12
CA ALA A 142 -25.09 36.67 -27.52
C ALA A 142 -24.49 35.29 -27.87
N LEU A 143 -23.65 34.73 -27.00
CA LEU A 143 -23.03 33.43 -27.19
C LEU A 143 -24.07 32.30 -27.17
N SER A 144 -25.05 32.36 -26.27
CA SER A 144 -26.19 31.42 -26.25
C SER A 144 -27.01 31.48 -27.55
N LEU A 145 -27.24 32.69 -28.09
CA LEU A 145 -27.96 32.88 -29.36
C LEU A 145 -27.18 32.28 -30.55
N ILE A 146 -25.87 32.50 -30.60
CA ILE A 146 -25.00 31.93 -31.65
C ILE A 146 -25.05 30.39 -31.61
N ILE A 147 -24.94 29.78 -30.43
CA ILE A 147 -25.03 28.33 -30.26
C ILE A 147 -26.39 27.81 -30.73
N LEU A 148 -27.49 28.49 -30.40
CA LEU A 148 -28.83 28.10 -30.83
C LEU A 148 -28.97 28.11 -32.36
N VAL A 149 -28.48 29.17 -33.02
CA VAL A 149 -28.50 29.29 -34.49
C VAL A 149 -27.65 28.19 -35.14
N LEU A 150 -26.45 27.92 -34.62
CA LEU A 150 -25.60 26.84 -35.10
C LEU A 150 -26.26 25.46 -34.93
N SER A 151 -26.90 25.21 -33.79
CA SER A 151 -27.63 23.97 -33.54
C SER A 151 -28.79 23.78 -34.52
N LEU A 152 -29.60 24.83 -34.73
CA LEU A 152 -30.73 24.80 -35.66
C LEU A 152 -30.30 24.64 -37.12
N THR A 153 -29.21 25.29 -37.53
CA THR A 153 -28.66 25.15 -38.89
C THR A 153 -28.08 23.76 -39.11
N CYS A 154 -27.39 23.20 -38.13
CA CYS A 154 -26.87 21.83 -38.18
C CYS A 154 -28.01 20.80 -38.25
N LEU A 155 -29.06 20.97 -37.45
CA LEU A 155 -30.25 20.13 -37.47
C LEU A 155 -30.98 20.20 -38.82
N ARG A 156 -31.16 21.42 -39.38
CA ARG A 156 -31.74 21.60 -40.71
C ARG A 156 -30.92 20.92 -41.80
N ARG A 157 -29.58 21.04 -41.74
CA ARG A 157 -28.68 20.43 -42.70
C ARG A 157 -28.72 18.89 -42.63
N ALA A 158 -28.77 18.33 -41.42
CA ALA A 158 -28.90 16.89 -41.21
C ALA A 158 -30.25 16.34 -41.72
N LEU A 159 -31.35 17.06 -41.48
CA LEU A 159 -32.68 16.71 -42.00
C LEU A 159 -32.74 16.80 -43.53
N HIS A 160 -32.07 17.77 -44.14
CA HIS A 160 -31.97 17.85 -45.60
C HIS A 160 -31.17 16.67 -46.19
N TRP A 161 -30.04 16.31 -45.57
CA TRP A 161 -29.20 15.18 -46.00
C TRP A 161 -29.95 13.85 -45.94
N THR A 162 -30.63 13.58 -44.83
CA THR A 162 -31.43 12.35 -44.69
C THR A 162 -32.60 12.32 -45.68
N ARG A 163 -33.25 13.45 -45.94
CA ARG A 163 -34.30 13.53 -46.97
C ARG A 163 -33.76 13.31 -48.39
N SER A 164 -32.54 13.76 -48.69
CA SER A 164 -31.93 13.51 -50.01
C SER A 164 -31.51 12.05 -50.21
N GLU A 165 -31.12 11.32 -49.16
CA GLU A 165 -30.76 9.90 -49.29
C GLU A 165 -31.98 8.98 -49.50
N VAL A 166 -33.15 9.34 -48.93
CA VAL A 166 -34.39 8.57 -49.11
C VAL A 166 -34.96 8.66 -50.54
N VAL A 167 -34.61 9.70 -51.31
CA VAL A 167 -35.11 9.89 -52.69
C VAL A 167 -34.32 9.07 -53.73
N TRP A 168 -33.19 8.46 -53.35
CA TRP A 168 -32.32 7.68 -54.26
C TRP A 168 -32.29 6.17 -53.98
N ARG A 169 -33.22 5.65 -53.17
CA ARG A 169 -33.51 4.21 -53.05
C ARG A 169 -34.92 3.92 -53.51
#